data_AF-A0A0M3LJC3-F1
#
_entry.id   AF-A0A0M3LJC3-F1
#
_cell.length_a   1.000
_cell.length_b   1.000
_cell.length_c   1.000
_cell.angle_alpha   90.00
_cell.angle_beta   90.00
_cell.angle_gamma   90.00
#
_symmetry.space_group_name_H-M   'P 1'
#
loop_
_entity.id
_entity.type
_entity.pdbx_description
1 polymer ?
#
loop_
_entity_poly.entity_id
_entity_poly.type
_entity_poly.pdbx_seq_one_letter_code
_entity_poly.pdbx_strand_id
1 'polypeptide(L)'
;RLDDNRISTIAEVSLQDLTNLKRLVLDGNLLNNNGLGERVFMNLINLTELSLVRNSLTSPPANLPGTNLRKLYLQENHMNYVPPNAFADLTQLYRLDMSTNNLTSLPQGIFDDLDNLTQLFMRNNPWYCGCKMKWVRDWLQSLPSKVNVRGLMCQAPERVRGMTIKDLNTELFDCRDRSDVNTIQVTTTTMLNTLLPAQGHWPVPVTKQPEIKPPDLSKVYRTTPIPVRKIITINVKSTTVDTIHIYWKLALPMTALRLSWLKMGHSPVFGSITETIVTGDRTEYLLTALEPESPYRICMVPMETSNIYLSDETPVCIETETAPLKMHNPTTT
;
A
#
# COMPACT_ATOMS: atom_id res chain seq x y z
N ARG A 1 2.67 -25.74 -11.41
CA ARG A 1 1.47 -24.92 -11.13
C ARG A 1 0.48 -25.82 -10.43
N LEU A 2 0.03 -25.43 -9.24
CA LEU A 2 -0.85 -26.19 -8.36
C LEU A 2 -2.00 -25.29 -7.87
N ASP A 3 -2.36 -24.28 -8.66
CA ASP A 3 -3.42 -23.32 -8.39
C ASP A 3 -4.82 -23.93 -8.47
N ASP A 4 -5.76 -23.36 -7.72
CA ASP A 4 -7.19 -23.71 -7.66
C ASP A 4 -7.45 -25.20 -7.36
N ASN A 5 -6.81 -25.68 -6.29
CA ASN A 5 -6.93 -27.05 -5.80
C ASN A 5 -7.44 -27.08 -4.34
N ARG A 6 -7.46 -28.26 -3.73
CA ARG A 6 -7.85 -28.47 -2.33
C ARG A 6 -6.66 -28.80 -1.43
N ILE A 7 -5.48 -28.29 -1.77
CA ILE A 7 -4.25 -28.58 -1.02
C ILE A 7 -4.35 -27.88 0.33
N SER A 8 -4.35 -28.67 1.40
CA SER A 8 -4.34 -28.17 2.79
C SER A 8 -2.99 -28.35 3.47
N THR A 9 -2.15 -29.26 2.95
CA THR A 9 -0.85 -29.61 3.53
C THR A 9 0.22 -29.77 2.46
N ILE A 10 1.44 -29.31 2.74
CA ILE A 10 2.65 -29.53 1.95
C ILE A 10 3.75 -29.98 2.90
N ALA A 11 4.10 -31.26 2.85
CA ALA A 11 5.18 -31.83 3.64
C ALA A 11 6.55 -31.35 3.13
N GLU A 12 7.52 -31.18 4.02
CA GLU A 12 8.87 -30.71 3.66
C GLU A 12 9.52 -31.55 2.55
N VAL A 13 9.39 -32.88 2.68
CA VAL A 13 9.94 -33.85 1.72
C VAL A 13 9.37 -33.72 0.31
N SER A 14 8.19 -33.11 0.14
CA SER A 14 7.53 -33.01 -1.17
C SER A 14 8.19 -32.00 -2.11
N LEU A 15 8.86 -30.97 -1.56
CA LEU A 15 9.54 -29.92 -2.33
C LEU A 15 11.06 -29.92 -2.12
N GLN A 16 11.58 -30.78 -1.24
CA GLN A 16 12.96 -30.76 -0.76
C GLN A 16 14.01 -30.80 -1.88
N ASP A 17 13.79 -31.63 -2.91
CA ASP A 17 14.76 -31.87 -3.99
C ASP A 17 14.53 -31.00 -5.25
N LEU A 18 13.51 -30.12 -5.22
CA LEU A 18 13.12 -29.30 -6.37
C LEU A 18 14.00 -28.05 -6.53
N THR A 19 15.32 -28.22 -6.49
CA THR A 19 16.31 -27.15 -6.53
C THR A 19 16.30 -26.33 -7.83
N ASN A 20 15.81 -26.90 -8.94
CA ASN A 20 15.68 -26.23 -10.23
C ASN A 20 14.37 -25.45 -10.40
N LEU A 21 13.45 -25.51 -9.43
CA LEU A 21 12.15 -24.88 -9.52
C LEU A 21 12.29 -23.36 -9.51
N LYS A 22 11.81 -22.70 -10.57
CA LYS A 22 11.87 -21.22 -10.71
C LYS A 22 10.60 -20.51 -10.30
N ARG A 23 9.45 -21.17 -10.46
CA ARG A 23 8.13 -20.57 -10.23
C ARG A 23 7.21 -21.58 -9.58
N LEU A 24 6.70 -21.22 -8.41
CA LEU A 24 5.75 -22.02 -7.65
C LEU A 24 4.47 -21.20 -7.44
N VAL A 25 3.37 -21.72 -7.97
CA VAL A 25 2.04 -21.11 -7.88
C VAL A 25 1.14 -22.09 -7.15
N LEU A 26 0.64 -21.67 -5.99
CA LEU A 26 -0.20 -22.41 -5.04
C LEU A 26 -1.48 -21.63 -4.72
N ASP A 27 -1.89 -20.76 -5.63
CA ASP A 27 -3.02 -19.86 -5.42
C ASP A 27 -4.35 -20.65 -5.29
N GLY A 28 -5.35 -20.11 -4.60
CA GLY A 28 -6.69 -20.72 -4.53
C GLY A 28 -6.69 -22.10 -3.89
N ASN A 29 -5.97 -22.27 -2.79
CA ASN A 29 -5.88 -23.53 -2.05
C ASN A 29 -6.40 -23.35 -0.60
N LEU A 30 -6.27 -24.41 0.20
CA LEU A 30 -6.71 -24.45 1.60
C LEU A 30 -5.50 -24.41 2.56
N LEU A 31 -4.38 -23.82 2.12
CA LEU A 31 -3.15 -23.80 2.90
C LEU A 31 -3.27 -22.86 4.09
N ASN A 32 -2.82 -23.31 5.25
CA ASN A 32 -2.59 -22.50 6.44
C ASN A 32 -1.17 -22.73 6.95
N ASN A 33 -0.71 -21.95 7.94
CA ASN A 33 0.65 -22.06 8.45
C ASN A 33 0.97 -23.45 9.06
N ASN A 34 -0.03 -24.17 9.60
CA ASN A 34 0.16 -25.51 10.16
C ASN A 34 0.28 -26.59 9.07
N GLY A 35 -0.29 -26.34 7.89
CA GLY A 35 -0.21 -27.21 6.73
C GLY A 35 1.11 -27.11 5.99
N LEU A 36 1.90 -26.06 6.23
CA LEU A 36 3.22 -25.88 5.64
C LEU A 36 4.29 -26.44 6.57
N GLY A 37 5.14 -27.33 6.05
CA GLY A 37 6.37 -27.71 6.76
C GLY A 37 7.25 -26.48 7.03
N GLU A 38 7.98 -26.48 8.14
CA GLU A 38 8.75 -25.33 8.62
C GLU A 38 9.83 -24.89 7.61
N ARG A 39 10.43 -25.84 6.89
CA ARG A 39 11.48 -25.59 5.88
C ARG A 39 11.06 -25.96 4.46
N VAL A 40 9.75 -26.02 4.20
CA VAL A 40 9.19 -26.53 2.94
C VAL A 40 9.69 -25.78 1.69
N PHE A 41 10.03 -24.48 1.81
CA PHE A 41 10.53 -23.67 0.70
C PHE A 41 12.04 -23.42 0.72
N MET A 42 12.73 -23.78 1.82
CA MET A 42 14.11 -23.37 2.08
C MET A 42 15.09 -23.87 1.01
N ASN A 43 14.89 -25.08 0.50
CA ASN A 43 15.78 -25.70 -0.48
C ASN A 43 15.49 -25.31 -1.93
N LEU A 44 14.48 -24.48 -2.18
CA LEU A 44 14.11 -24.00 -3.51
C LEU A 44 15.03 -22.85 -3.95
N ILE A 45 16.34 -23.11 -4.00
CA ILE A 45 17.39 -22.10 -4.18
C ILE A 45 17.28 -21.29 -5.48
N ASN A 46 16.68 -21.84 -6.53
CA ASN A 46 16.47 -21.17 -7.82
C ASN A 46 15.06 -20.55 -7.96
N LEU A 47 14.26 -20.55 -6.88
CA LEU A 47 12.91 -20.01 -6.91
C LEU A 47 12.97 -18.49 -7.08
N THR A 48 12.27 -18.00 -8.10
CA THR A 48 12.19 -16.58 -8.45
C THR A 48 10.82 -15.98 -8.16
N GLU A 49 9.77 -16.80 -8.20
CA GLU A 49 8.39 -16.37 -7.98
C GLU A 49 7.66 -17.40 -7.12
N LEU A 50 7.14 -16.95 -5.98
CA LEU A 50 6.26 -17.71 -5.11
C LEU A 50 4.92 -16.99 -5.00
N SER A 51 3.85 -17.73 -5.29
CA SER A 51 2.48 -17.24 -5.22
C SER A 51 1.63 -18.16 -4.34
N LEU A 52 1.04 -17.57 -3.29
CA LEU A 52 0.19 -18.22 -2.29
C LEU A 52 -1.13 -17.43 -2.13
N VAL A 53 -1.61 -16.81 -3.20
CA VAL A 53 -2.78 -15.94 -3.21
C VAL A 53 -4.05 -16.74 -2.94
N ARG A 54 -5.06 -16.18 -2.26
CA ARG A 54 -6.32 -16.91 -1.94
C ARG A 54 -6.04 -18.22 -1.18
N ASN A 55 -5.44 -18.11 0.00
CA ASN A 55 -5.23 -19.21 0.93
C ASN A 55 -5.71 -18.79 2.34
N SER A 56 -5.41 -19.59 3.36
CA SER A 56 -5.80 -19.34 4.75
C SER A 56 -4.59 -19.12 5.67
N LEU A 57 -3.54 -18.46 5.16
CA LEU A 57 -2.34 -18.13 5.95
C LEU A 57 -2.65 -17.03 6.97
N THR A 58 -2.17 -17.21 8.20
CA THR A 58 -2.25 -16.25 9.31
C THR A 58 -0.97 -15.42 9.49
N SER A 59 0.12 -15.85 8.88
CA SER A 59 1.38 -15.11 8.79
C SER A 59 2.16 -15.55 7.54
N PRO A 60 3.16 -14.77 7.07
CA PRO A 60 4.01 -15.20 5.98
C PRO A 60 4.71 -16.53 6.29
N PRO A 61 4.96 -17.40 5.29
CA PRO A 61 5.69 -18.65 5.51
C PRO A 61 7.09 -18.40 6.07
N ALA A 62 7.54 -19.26 6.96
CA ALA A 62 8.90 -19.21 7.48
C ALA A 62 9.92 -19.71 6.45
N ASN A 63 11.18 -19.31 6.62
CA ASN A 63 12.34 -19.85 5.89
C ASN A 63 12.19 -19.80 4.36
N LEU A 64 11.73 -18.65 3.84
CA LEU A 64 11.67 -18.41 2.40
C LEU A 64 13.08 -18.37 1.79
N PRO A 65 13.26 -18.86 0.55
CA PRO A 65 14.58 -18.93 -0.09
C PRO A 65 15.03 -17.54 -0.58
N GLY A 66 15.96 -16.90 0.13
CA GLY A 66 16.45 -15.56 -0.21
C GLY A 66 17.38 -15.45 -1.43
N THR A 67 17.93 -16.57 -1.92
CA THR A 67 18.99 -16.58 -2.93
C THR A 67 18.57 -15.96 -4.27
N ASN A 68 17.36 -16.27 -4.76
CA ASN A 68 16.89 -15.85 -6.08
C ASN A 68 15.45 -15.33 -6.09
N LEU A 69 14.77 -15.29 -4.93
CA LEU A 69 13.36 -14.93 -4.87
C LEU A 69 13.18 -13.45 -5.21
N ARG A 70 12.39 -13.18 -6.25
CA ARG A 70 12.19 -11.85 -6.83
C ARG A 70 10.79 -11.31 -6.60
N LYS A 71 9.79 -12.20 -6.59
CA LYS A 71 8.38 -11.87 -6.44
C LYS A 71 7.73 -12.77 -5.40
N LEU A 72 7.03 -12.14 -4.46
CA LEU A 72 6.26 -12.81 -3.41
C LEU A 72 4.84 -12.27 -3.38
N TYR A 73 3.88 -13.16 -3.57
CA TYR A 73 2.45 -12.86 -3.63
C TYR A 73 1.71 -13.60 -2.50
N LEU A 74 1.16 -12.83 -1.57
CA LEU A 74 0.47 -13.30 -0.36
C LEU A 74 -0.93 -12.66 -0.21
N GLN A 75 -1.52 -12.20 -1.30
CA GLN A 75 -2.81 -11.52 -1.28
C GLN A 75 -3.95 -12.45 -0.87
N GLU A 76 -5.05 -11.87 -0.39
CA GLU A 76 -6.29 -12.60 -0.09
C GLU A 76 -6.04 -13.79 0.86
N ASN A 77 -5.34 -13.52 1.95
CA ASN A 77 -5.11 -14.45 3.04
C ASN A 77 -5.72 -13.88 4.34
N HIS A 78 -5.47 -14.52 5.48
CA HIS A 78 -5.95 -14.10 6.78
C HIS A 78 -4.81 -13.62 7.69
N MET A 79 -3.75 -13.04 7.10
CA MET A 79 -2.57 -12.67 7.86
C MET A 79 -2.89 -11.56 8.86
N ASN A 80 -2.64 -11.80 10.14
CA ASN A 80 -2.90 -10.85 11.23
C ASN A 80 -1.61 -10.40 11.95
N TYR A 81 -0.49 -11.06 11.69
CA TYR A 81 0.83 -10.61 12.14
C TYR A 81 1.92 -11.00 11.12
N VAL A 82 3.04 -10.29 11.19
CA VAL A 82 4.27 -10.61 10.44
C VAL A 82 5.38 -10.86 11.46
N PRO A 83 6.05 -12.03 11.45
CA PRO A 83 7.24 -12.26 12.26
C PRO A 83 8.37 -11.28 11.90
N PRO A 84 9.20 -10.81 12.87
CA PRO A 84 10.28 -9.85 12.59
C PRO A 84 11.28 -10.30 11.51
N ASN A 85 11.51 -11.61 11.39
CA ASN A 85 12.48 -12.18 10.45
C ASN A 85 11.79 -12.81 9.23
N ALA A 86 10.50 -12.51 8.98
CA ALA A 86 9.74 -13.17 7.90
C ALA A 86 10.31 -12.89 6.50
N PHE A 87 10.96 -11.73 6.33
CA PHE A 87 11.57 -11.30 5.06
C PHE A 87 13.07 -11.08 5.18
N ALA A 88 13.70 -11.63 6.23
CA ALA A 88 15.15 -11.58 6.38
C ALA A 88 15.84 -12.25 5.18
N ASP A 89 17.00 -11.73 4.80
CA ASP A 89 17.84 -12.24 3.70
C ASP A 89 17.19 -12.26 2.29
N LEU A 90 15.99 -11.70 2.10
CA LEU A 90 15.30 -11.63 0.79
C LEU A 90 15.84 -10.49 -0.09
N THR A 91 17.16 -10.36 -0.21
CA THR A 91 17.87 -9.26 -0.87
C THR A 91 17.55 -9.10 -2.37
N GLN A 92 17.10 -10.15 -3.04
CA GLN A 92 16.72 -10.14 -4.46
C GLN A 92 15.25 -9.77 -4.71
N LEU A 93 14.45 -9.63 -3.64
CA LEU A 93 13.02 -9.41 -3.74
C LEU A 93 12.75 -7.98 -4.22
N TYR A 94 12.13 -7.85 -5.40
CA TYR A 94 11.77 -6.54 -5.94
C TYR A 94 10.27 -6.25 -5.84
N ARG A 95 9.44 -7.29 -5.69
CA ARG A 95 7.98 -7.16 -5.57
C ARG A 95 7.44 -7.99 -4.42
N LEU A 96 6.73 -7.32 -3.51
CA LEU A 96 6.00 -7.94 -2.40
C LEU A 96 4.56 -7.42 -2.41
N ASP A 97 3.60 -8.34 -2.36
CA ASP A 97 2.18 -8.01 -2.25
C ASP A 97 1.52 -8.78 -1.11
N MET A 98 1.06 -8.05 -0.10
CA MET A 98 0.31 -8.57 1.05
C MET A 98 -1.08 -7.91 1.15
N SER A 99 -1.62 -7.46 0.02
CA SER A 99 -2.92 -6.81 -0.03
C SER A 99 -4.07 -7.76 0.37
N THR A 100 -5.17 -7.22 0.88
CA THR A 100 -6.35 -8.00 1.29
C THR A 100 -6.00 -9.06 2.33
N ASN A 101 -5.45 -8.60 3.45
CA ASN A 101 -5.15 -9.39 4.64
C ASN A 101 -5.76 -8.69 5.87
N ASN A 102 -5.46 -9.19 7.07
CA ASN A 102 -5.98 -8.65 8.33
C ASN A 102 -4.87 -7.99 9.17
N LEU A 103 -3.86 -7.41 8.51
CA LEU A 103 -2.72 -6.79 9.18
C LEU A 103 -3.11 -5.43 9.77
N THR A 104 -2.80 -5.25 11.06
CA THR A 104 -3.05 -3.99 11.77
C THR A 104 -1.76 -3.19 11.99
N SER A 105 -0.61 -3.86 12.07
CA SER A 105 0.69 -3.21 12.26
C SER A 105 1.82 -4.04 11.66
N LEU A 106 2.99 -3.43 11.50
CA LEU A 106 4.21 -4.08 11.01
C LEU A 106 5.32 -3.96 12.05
N PRO A 107 6.11 -5.03 12.27
CA PRO A 107 7.26 -4.95 13.16
C PRO A 107 8.32 -4.03 12.56
N GLN A 108 9.01 -3.30 13.43
CA GLN A 108 10.08 -2.39 13.01
C GLN A 108 11.21 -3.17 12.33
N GLY A 109 11.72 -2.62 11.22
CA GLY A 109 12.84 -3.21 10.48
C GLY A 109 12.50 -4.38 9.56
N ILE A 110 11.21 -4.70 9.41
CA ILE A 110 10.76 -5.85 8.58
C ILE A 110 11.12 -5.77 7.09
N PHE A 111 11.57 -4.60 6.63
CA PHE A 111 11.97 -4.36 5.25
C PHE A 111 13.46 -4.02 5.09
N ASP A 112 14.26 -4.13 6.16
CA ASP A 112 15.64 -3.65 6.16
C ASP A 112 16.54 -4.44 5.19
N ASP A 113 16.30 -5.75 5.04
CA ASP A 113 17.06 -6.62 4.14
C ASP A 113 16.53 -6.63 2.69
N LEU A 114 15.50 -5.83 2.38
CA LEU A 114 14.85 -5.81 1.06
C LEU A 114 15.51 -4.80 0.11
N ASP A 115 16.81 -4.94 -0.11
CA ASP A 115 17.65 -3.98 -0.87
C ASP A 115 17.14 -3.65 -2.28
N ASN A 116 16.54 -4.64 -2.96
CA ASN A 116 16.06 -4.49 -4.35
C ASN A 116 14.56 -4.17 -4.44
N LEU A 117 13.88 -3.88 -3.33
CA LEU A 117 12.44 -3.65 -3.32
C LEU A 117 12.08 -2.43 -4.19
N THR A 118 11.16 -2.64 -5.13
CA THR A 118 10.64 -1.56 -5.99
C THR A 118 9.12 -1.47 -5.96
N GLN A 119 8.43 -2.54 -5.56
CA GLN A 119 6.99 -2.63 -5.56
C GLN A 119 6.52 -3.26 -4.25
N LEU A 120 5.82 -2.47 -3.43
CA LEU A 120 5.21 -2.94 -2.19
C LEU A 120 3.73 -2.60 -2.18
N PHE A 121 2.89 -3.63 -2.11
CA PHE A 121 1.43 -3.48 -2.10
C PHE A 121 0.85 -4.01 -0.79
N MET A 122 0.09 -3.15 -0.12
CA MET A 122 -0.44 -3.33 1.24
C MET A 122 -1.93 -2.96 1.33
N ARG A 123 -2.64 -2.94 0.20
CA ARG A 123 -4.02 -2.44 0.11
C ARG A 123 -4.96 -3.30 0.93
N ASN A 124 -6.11 -2.76 1.32
CA ASN A 124 -7.17 -3.52 2.00
C ASN A 124 -6.67 -4.28 3.25
N ASN A 125 -5.89 -3.62 4.10
CA ASN A 125 -5.54 -4.09 5.42
C ASN A 125 -6.05 -3.08 6.47
N PRO A 126 -6.51 -3.54 7.65
CA PRO A 126 -7.03 -2.68 8.71
C PRO A 126 -5.92 -1.99 9.50
N TRP A 127 -5.09 -1.17 8.83
CA TRP A 127 -3.93 -0.52 9.45
C TRP A 127 -4.30 0.36 10.65
N TYR A 128 -3.73 0.03 11.81
CA TYR A 128 -3.84 0.80 13.03
C TYR A 128 -2.65 1.75 13.15
N CYS A 129 -2.89 3.03 12.91
CA CYS A 129 -1.91 4.11 12.93
C CYS A 129 -1.69 4.66 14.34
N GLY A 130 -1.21 3.80 15.23
CA GLY A 130 -0.70 4.18 16.55
C GLY A 130 0.82 4.16 16.61
N CYS A 131 1.40 4.19 17.81
CA CYS A 131 2.85 4.33 17.99
C CYS A 131 3.72 3.30 17.22
N LYS A 132 3.26 2.05 17.13
CA LYS A 132 3.95 0.98 16.39
C LYS A 132 4.06 1.24 14.88
N MET A 133 3.28 2.17 14.33
CA MET A 133 3.29 2.53 12.91
C MET A 133 4.14 3.77 12.62
N LYS A 134 4.66 4.46 13.65
CA LYS A 134 5.48 5.67 13.50
C LYS A 134 6.70 5.43 12.60
N TRP A 135 7.39 4.32 12.81
CA TRP A 135 8.57 3.96 12.02
C TRP A 135 8.23 3.75 10.53
N VAL A 136 7.02 3.26 10.21
CA VAL A 136 6.59 3.06 8.82
C VAL A 136 6.44 4.39 8.11
N ARG A 137 5.93 5.44 8.78
CA ARG A 137 5.94 6.79 8.22
C ARG A 137 7.36 7.24 7.91
N ASP A 138 8.27 7.12 8.88
CA ASP A 138 9.65 7.59 8.73
C ASP A 138 10.37 6.85 7.59
N TRP A 139 10.16 5.53 7.52
CA TRP A 139 10.62 4.69 6.42
C TRP A 139 10.03 5.13 5.08
N LEU A 140 8.72 5.36 4.99
CA LEU A 140 8.07 5.84 3.75
C LEU A 140 8.59 7.20 3.27
N GLN A 141 9.07 8.04 4.18
CA GLN A 141 9.67 9.33 3.84
C GLN A 141 11.14 9.21 3.43
N SER A 142 11.88 8.22 3.95
CA SER A 142 13.27 7.96 3.56
C SER A 142 13.42 7.20 2.24
N LEU A 143 12.35 6.56 1.76
CA LEU A 143 12.38 5.78 0.52
C LEU A 143 12.66 6.63 -0.73
N PRO A 144 13.46 6.12 -1.68
CA PRO A 144 13.69 6.79 -2.96
C PRO A 144 12.46 6.70 -3.87
N SER A 145 12.30 7.66 -4.78
CA SER A 145 11.13 7.79 -5.68
C SER A 145 10.90 6.59 -6.62
N LYS A 146 11.89 5.72 -6.79
CA LYS A 146 11.80 4.48 -7.57
C LYS A 146 10.92 3.43 -6.89
N VAL A 147 10.80 3.46 -5.56
CA VAL A 147 10.03 2.48 -4.80
C VAL A 147 8.56 2.88 -4.79
N ASN A 148 7.72 2.06 -5.43
CA ASN A 148 6.29 2.23 -5.47
C ASN A 148 5.64 1.49 -4.31
N VAL A 149 5.29 2.23 -3.25
CA VAL A 149 4.54 1.71 -2.09
C VAL A 149 3.09 2.16 -2.17
N ARG A 150 2.15 1.22 -2.03
CA ARG A 150 0.70 1.49 -2.10
C ARG A 150 -0.07 0.77 -1.00
N GLY A 151 -1.18 1.35 -0.57
CA GLY A 151 -2.13 0.70 0.34
C GLY A 151 -1.86 0.90 1.84
N LEU A 152 -0.86 1.69 2.22
CA LEU A 152 -0.59 2.09 3.60
C LEU A 152 -1.46 3.31 3.97
N MET A 153 -2.75 3.07 4.12
CA MET A 153 -3.76 4.03 4.55
C MET A 153 -4.37 3.57 5.87
N CYS A 154 -4.46 4.48 6.83
CA CYS A 154 -4.98 4.20 8.16
C CYS A 154 -6.46 3.84 8.13
N GLN A 155 -6.82 2.77 8.84
CA GLN A 155 -8.23 2.41 9.09
C GLN A 155 -8.64 2.68 10.53
N ALA A 156 -7.68 2.77 11.44
CA ALA A 156 -7.89 3.12 12.82
C ALA A 156 -6.66 3.89 13.37
N PRO A 157 -6.79 4.66 14.46
CA PRO A 157 -8.04 5.08 15.10
C PRO A 157 -8.86 6.04 14.22
N GLU A 158 -10.15 6.24 14.54
CA GLU A 158 -11.10 7.00 13.71
C GLU A 158 -10.61 8.43 13.36
N ARG A 159 -9.81 9.04 14.24
CA ARG A 159 -9.21 10.37 14.03
C ARG A 159 -8.34 10.49 12.78
N VAL A 160 -7.68 9.40 12.39
CA VAL A 160 -6.75 9.36 11.24
C VAL A 160 -7.22 8.40 10.15
N ARG A 161 -8.47 7.92 10.25
CA ARG A 161 -9.02 6.98 9.29
C ARG A 161 -9.09 7.60 7.89
N GLY A 162 -8.68 6.83 6.88
CA GLY A 162 -8.60 7.27 5.49
C GLY A 162 -7.34 8.08 5.15
N MET A 163 -6.53 8.47 6.13
CA MET A 163 -5.28 9.21 5.87
C MET A 163 -4.15 8.26 5.44
N THR A 164 -3.30 8.73 4.53
CA THR A 164 -2.08 8.00 4.14
C THR A 164 -1.02 8.09 5.23
N ILE A 165 -0.38 6.97 5.58
CA ILE A 165 0.62 6.93 6.68
C ILE A 165 1.78 7.91 6.45
N LYS A 166 2.22 8.08 5.19
CA LYS A 166 3.30 8.99 4.80
C LYS A 166 3.04 10.45 5.15
N ASP A 167 1.77 10.86 5.12
CA ASP A 167 1.34 12.26 5.23
C ASP A 167 0.94 12.64 6.68
N LEU A 168 0.97 11.68 7.60
CA LEU A 168 0.63 11.91 9.01
C LEU A 168 1.76 12.64 9.76
N ASN A 169 1.39 13.62 10.58
CA ASN A 169 2.31 14.25 11.52
C ASN A 169 2.74 13.27 12.64
N THR A 170 3.93 13.46 13.20
CA THR A 170 4.49 12.68 14.32
C THR A 170 3.62 12.70 15.56
N GLU A 171 2.99 13.82 15.84
CA GLU A 171 2.16 14.07 17.02
C GLU A 171 0.81 13.33 16.98
N LEU A 172 0.35 12.91 15.79
CA LEU A 172 -0.91 12.16 15.63
C LEU A 172 -0.76 10.68 16.03
N PHE A 173 0.48 10.19 16.13
CA PHE A 173 0.77 8.88 16.67
C PHE A 173 0.81 9.00 18.20
N ASP A 174 -0.20 8.49 18.89
CA ASP A 174 -0.32 8.49 20.37
C ASP A 174 0.75 7.59 21.02
N CYS A 175 2.00 8.03 20.93
CA CYS A 175 3.17 7.46 21.59
C CYS A 175 3.29 8.08 22.98
N ARG A 176 2.47 7.62 23.92
CA ARG A 176 2.75 7.89 25.33
C ARG A 176 3.91 7.02 25.74
N ASP A 177 5.01 7.65 26.15
CA ASP A 177 6.10 6.95 26.80
C ASP A 177 5.53 6.27 28.03
N ARG A 178 5.51 4.95 28.03
CA ARG A 178 5.20 4.17 29.22
C ARG A 178 6.45 4.14 30.12
N SER A 179 6.88 5.33 30.52
CA SER A 179 7.87 5.57 31.57
C SER A 179 7.22 6.17 32.82
N ASP A 180 5.94 5.88 33.06
CA ASP A 180 5.30 6.12 34.35
C ASP A 180 4.75 4.79 34.86
N VAL A 181 5.64 4.04 35.50
CA VAL A 181 5.20 3.10 36.54
C VAL A 181 4.56 3.98 37.61
N ASN A 182 3.24 3.88 37.74
CA ASN A 182 2.50 4.39 38.88
C ASN A 182 3.11 3.85 40.18
N THR A 183 4.02 4.61 40.79
CA THR A 183 4.29 4.49 42.22
C THR A 183 3.10 5.11 42.93
N ILE A 184 2.18 4.23 43.35
CA ILE A 184 1.33 4.48 44.51
C ILE A 184 2.27 4.98 45.62
N GLN A 185 2.10 6.23 46.03
CA GLN A 185 2.81 6.78 47.18
C GLN A 185 2.39 6.02 48.43
N VAL A 186 3.17 5.01 48.79
CA VAL A 186 3.22 4.50 50.16
C VAL A 186 4.38 5.20 50.83
N THR A 187 4.03 6.12 51.72
CA THR A 187 4.94 6.83 52.61
C THR A 187 5.68 5.86 53.53
N THR A 188 7.01 5.78 53.41
CA THR A 188 7.88 5.37 54.52
C THR A 188 9.24 6.05 54.40
N THR A 189 9.45 7.02 55.30
CA THR A 189 10.69 7.40 56.01
C THR A 189 12.05 7.06 55.39
N THR A 190 12.77 8.13 55.03
CA THR A 190 14.22 8.18 54.85
C THR A 190 14.97 7.80 56.14
N MET A 191 16.02 6.99 55.99
CA MET A 191 17.24 7.12 56.80
C MET A 191 18.48 6.90 55.93
N LEU A 192 19.45 7.78 56.15
CA LEU A 192 20.75 7.94 55.49
C LEU A 192 21.67 6.75 55.75
N ASN A 193 22.58 6.42 54.81
CA ASN A 193 24.03 6.34 55.08
C ASN A 193 24.90 5.88 53.87
N THR A 194 25.94 6.70 53.62
CA THR A 194 27.36 6.39 53.35
C THR A 194 27.84 5.58 52.13
N LEU A 195 28.64 6.29 51.32
CA LEU A 195 30.01 5.99 50.80
C LEU A 195 30.23 4.95 49.66
N LEU A 196 30.95 5.47 48.64
CA LEU A 196 31.69 4.90 47.49
C LEU A 196 32.54 3.63 47.80
N PRO A 197 33.05 2.82 46.82
CA PRO A 197 33.58 3.26 45.50
C PRO A 197 33.49 2.26 44.30
N ALA A 198 34.09 2.71 43.19
CA ALA A 198 34.90 1.94 42.20
C ALA A 198 34.28 1.55 40.84
N GLN A 199 35.11 1.81 39.82
CA GLN A 199 34.93 1.68 38.38
C GLN A 199 34.82 0.22 37.89
N GLY A 200 34.09 0.04 36.79
CA GLY A 200 34.19 -1.12 35.91
C GLY A 200 33.57 -0.81 34.54
N HIS A 201 34.39 -0.84 33.50
CA HIS A 201 34.08 -0.49 32.10
C HIS A 201 33.18 -1.54 31.40
N TRP A 202 32.37 -1.09 30.43
CA TRP A 202 32.00 -1.85 29.22
C TRP A 202 31.95 -0.91 27.99
N PRO A 203 32.24 -1.42 26.78
CA PRO A 203 32.81 -0.66 25.67
C PRO A 203 31.82 0.13 24.81
N VAL A 204 32.33 1.21 24.23
CA VAL A 204 31.67 2.06 23.23
C VAL A 204 31.62 1.33 21.87
N PRO A 205 30.46 1.24 21.18
CA PRO A 205 30.43 0.89 19.77
C PRO A 205 30.87 2.12 18.96
N VAL A 206 32.02 1.99 18.29
CA VAL A 206 32.50 2.93 17.27
C VAL A 206 31.72 2.67 15.98
N THR A 207 30.71 3.47 15.68
CA THR A 207 30.18 3.60 14.32
C THR A 207 30.85 4.78 13.64
N LYS A 208 31.74 4.47 12.68
CA LYS A 208 32.30 5.44 11.73
C LYS A 208 31.20 5.91 10.78
N GLN A 209 30.94 7.21 10.78
CA GLN A 209 30.08 7.90 9.82
C GLN A 209 30.81 8.05 8.47
N PRO A 210 30.21 7.74 7.31
CA PRO A 210 30.78 8.08 6.01
C PRO A 210 30.53 9.56 5.69
N GLU A 211 31.58 10.31 5.34
CA GLU A 211 31.50 11.67 4.80
C GLU A 211 30.78 11.68 3.45
N ILE A 212 29.62 12.35 3.38
CA ILE A 212 28.93 12.65 2.13
C ILE A 212 29.43 14.01 1.63
N LYS A 213 30.19 14.01 0.52
CA LYS A 213 30.51 15.23 -0.23
C LYS A 213 29.25 15.73 -0.97
N PRO A 214 28.96 17.04 -0.99
CA PRO A 214 27.80 17.57 -1.70
C PRO A 214 27.98 17.44 -3.22
N PRO A 215 26.91 17.15 -4.00
CA PRO A 215 26.98 17.15 -5.45
C PRO A 215 27.02 18.58 -6.03
N ASP A 216 27.90 18.74 -7.02
CA ASP A 216 28.12 19.93 -7.84
C ASP A 216 26.88 20.29 -8.67
N LEU A 217 26.25 21.42 -8.35
CA LEU A 217 25.15 22.04 -9.10
C LEU A 217 25.70 22.76 -10.35
N SER A 218 26.03 22.02 -11.42
CA SER A 218 26.40 22.64 -12.70
C SER A 218 26.12 21.82 -13.96
N LYS A 219 25.12 20.90 -13.95
CA LYS A 219 24.69 20.21 -15.19
C LYS A 219 23.17 20.22 -15.38
N VAL A 220 22.73 21.10 -16.27
CA VAL A 220 21.36 21.16 -16.80
C VAL A 220 21.14 19.97 -17.75
N TYR A 221 20.48 18.91 -17.27
CA TYR A 221 19.96 17.86 -18.15
C TYR A 221 18.56 18.27 -18.64
N ARG A 222 18.47 18.79 -19.87
CA ARG A 222 17.20 18.86 -20.59
C ARG A 222 16.77 17.44 -20.95
N THR A 223 15.75 16.93 -20.27
CA THR A 223 15.04 15.72 -20.67
C THR A 223 13.73 16.12 -21.32
N THR A 224 13.64 15.90 -22.63
CA THR A 224 12.37 15.94 -23.37
C THR A 224 11.52 14.72 -22.99
N PRO A 225 10.21 14.87 -22.66
CA PRO A 225 9.38 13.74 -22.31
C PRO A 225 9.03 12.90 -23.55
N ILE A 226 9.26 11.60 -23.47
CA ILE A 226 8.75 10.60 -24.43
C ILE A 226 7.23 10.46 -24.22
N PRO A 227 6.38 10.36 -25.27
CA PRO A 227 4.93 10.40 -25.09
C PRO A 227 4.41 9.07 -24.52
N VAL A 228 3.85 9.12 -23.31
CA VAL A 228 3.10 8.02 -22.70
C VAL A 228 1.77 7.88 -23.45
N ARG A 229 1.50 6.70 -24.02
CA ARG A 229 0.21 6.43 -24.69
C ARG A 229 -0.91 6.44 -23.64
N LYS A 230 -1.91 7.32 -23.81
CA LYS A 230 -3.08 7.41 -22.91
C LYS A 230 -3.97 6.17 -23.08
N ILE A 231 -4.20 5.44 -21.98
CA ILE A 231 -4.96 4.18 -21.95
C ILE A 231 -6.47 4.43 -22.02
N ILE A 232 -6.94 5.51 -21.39
CA ILE A 232 -8.33 5.95 -21.34
C ILE A 232 -8.40 7.37 -21.88
N THR A 233 -9.31 7.62 -22.81
CA THR A 233 -9.65 8.99 -23.25
C THR A 233 -11.08 9.28 -22.79
N ILE A 234 -11.22 10.21 -21.85
CA ILE A 234 -12.52 10.63 -21.30
C ILE A 234 -12.93 11.97 -21.93
N ASN A 235 -14.22 12.08 -22.21
CA ASN A 235 -14.86 13.29 -22.70
C ASN A 235 -16.18 13.50 -21.95
N VAL A 236 -16.56 14.76 -21.81
CA VAL A 236 -17.75 15.16 -21.05
C VAL A 236 -18.52 16.22 -21.81
N LYS A 237 -19.84 16.21 -21.66
CA LYS A 237 -20.76 17.20 -22.22
C LYS A 237 -21.82 17.51 -21.17
N SER A 238 -21.87 18.75 -20.70
CA SER A 238 -23.03 19.22 -19.93
C SER A 238 -24.24 19.31 -20.85
N THR A 239 -25.32 18.60 -20.50
CA THR A 239 -26.54 18.53 -21.33
C THR A 239 -27.65 19.43 -20.78
N THR A 240 -27.79 19.48 -19.45
CA THR A 240 -28.77 20.30 -18.74
C THR A 240 -28.13 20.97 -17.51
N VAL A 241 -28.93 21.72 -16.75
CA VAL A 241 -28.51 22.38 -15.51
C VAL A 241 -28.09 21.38 -14.42
N ASP A 242 -28.48 20.12 -14.51
CA ASP A 242 -28.31 19.09 -13.47
C ASP A 242 -27.75 17.76 -14.00
N THR A 243 -27.37 17.71 -15.28
CA THR A 243 -26.83 16.50 -15.92
C THR A 243 -25.54 16.73 -16.69
N ILE A 244 -24.64 15.75 -16.58
CA ILE A 244 -23.40 15.68 -17.35
C ILE A 244 -23.34 14.31 -18.01
N HIS A 245 -23.23 14.30 -19.33
CA HIS A 245 -23.02 13.10 -20.11
C HIS A 245 -21.52 12.84 -20.28
N ILE A 246 -21.06 11.68 -19.83
CA ILE A 246 -19.67 11.24 -19.89
C ILE A 246 -19.57 10.14 -20.94
N TYR A 247 -18.57 10.22 -21.81
CA TYR A 247 -18.25 9.18 -22.78
C TYR A 247 -16.74 8.96 -22.83
N TRP A 248 -16.31 7.71 -23.01
CA TRP A 248 -14.90 7.36 -23.01
C TRP A 248 -14.54 6.32 -24.07
N LYS A 249 -13.24 6.29 -24.41
CA LYS A 249 -12.63 5.27 -25.27
C LYS A 249 -11.49 4.59 -24.53
N LEU A 250 -11.48 3.26 -24.57
CA LEU A 250 -10.42 2.43 -24.01
C LEU A 250 -9.49 1.97 -25.12
N ALA A 251 -8.19 2.08 -24.91
CA ALA A 251 -7.18 1.58 -25.84
C ALA A 251 -6.97 0.05 -25.71
N LEU A 252 -7.39 -0.53 -24.59
CA LEU A 252 -7.29 -1.96 -24.27
C LEU A 252 -8.62 -2.44 -23.67
N PRO A 253 -9.03 -3.70 -23.91
CA PRO A 253 -10.23 -4.27 -23.30
C PRO A 253 -10.03 -4.40 -21.79
N MET A 254 -11.02 -3.97 -21.01
CA MET A 254 -10.99 -4.03 -19.54
C MET A 254 -12.27 -4.67 -19.01
N THR A 255 -12.24 -5.23 -17.79
CA THR A 255 -13.42 -5.87 -17.17
C THR A 255 -14.28 -4.86 -16.41
N ALA A 256 -13.66 -3.88 -15.75
CA ALA A 256 -14.36 -2.82 -15.03
C ALA A 256 -13.55 -1.53 -14.93
N LEU A 257 -14.24 -0.42 -14.72
CA LEU A 257 -13.70 0.93 -14.52
C LEU A 257 -14.35 1.53 -13.28
N ARG A 258 -13.56 2.18 -12.41
CA ARG A 258 -14.09 3.02 -11.34
C ARG A 258 -14.28 4.44 -11.86
N LEU A 259 -15.51 4.93 -11.85
CA LEU A 259 -15.88 6.30 -12.18
C LEU A 259 -16.17 7.07 -10.89
N SER A 260 -15.55 8.22 -10.70
CA SER A 260 -15.81 9.11 -9.56
C SER A 260 -16.00 10.56 -9.98
N TRP A 261 -16.81 11.30 -9.23
CA TRP A 261 -17.01 12.74 -9.43
C TRP A 261 -17.09 13.51 -8.11
N LEU A 262 -16.57 14.73 -8.14
CA LEU A 262 -16.49 15.64 -6.99
C LEU A 262 -16.88 17.06 -7.41
N LYS A 263 -17.78 17.69 -6.65
CA LYS A 263 -18.08 19.12 -6.79
C LYS A 263 -16.91 19.95 -6.24
N MET A 264 -16.39 20.88 -7.02
CA MET A 264 -15.31 21.78 -6.67
C MET A 264 -15.90 23.06 -6.03
N GLY A 265 -15.27 23.61 -4.97
CA GLY A 265 -15.65 24.91 -4.39
C GLY A 265 -16.35 24.91 -3.02
N HIS A 266 -16.60 23.75 -2.40
CA HIS A 266 -16.99 23.68 -0.97
C HIS A 266 -15.80 23.32 -0.07
N SER A 267 -15.78 23.88 1.14
CA SER A 267 -14.78 23.68 2.20
C SER A 267 -14.37 22.19 2.34
N PRO A 268 -13.08 21.87 2.58
CA PRO A 268 -12.49 20.52 2.47
C PRO A 268 -13.02 19.45 3.45
N VAL A 269 -14.10 19.73 4.18
CA VAL A 269 -14.70 18.83 5.17
C VAL A 269 -15.90 18.05 4.60
N PHE A 270 -16.51 18.45 3.47
CA PHE A 270 -17.80 17.86 3.04
C PHE A 270 -18.04 17.75 1.52
N GLY A 271 -16.99 17.63 0.71
CA GLY A 271 -17.17 17.16 -0.67
C GLY A 271 -17.28 15.64 -0.69
N SER A 272 -18.50 15.06 -0.65
CA SER A 272 -18.64 13.60 -0.79
C SER A 272 -18.28 13.19 -2.21
N ILE A 273 -17.08 12.62 -2.38
CA ILE A 273 -16.71 11.96 -3.63
C ILE A 273 -17.74 10.86 -3.86
N THR A 274 -18.49 10.98 -4.95
CA THR A 274 -19.44 9.95 -5.33
C THR A 274 -18.77 9.06 -6.36
N GLU A 275 -18.97 7.75 -6.25
CA GLU A 275 -18.31 6.78 -7.11
C GLU A 275 -19.23 5.63 -7.50
N THR A 276 -18.94 5.06 -8.66
CA THR A 276 -19.61 3.88 -9.18
C THR A 276 -18.63 3.03 -9.97
N ILE A 277 -18.93 1.74 -10.07
CA ILE A 277 -18.18 0.80 -10.90
C ILE A 277 -18.96 0.61 -12.18
N VAL A 278 -18.29 0.84 -13.30
CA VAL A 278 -18.84 0.66 -14.63
C VAL A 278 -18.20 -0.57 -15.26
N THR A 279 -19.02 -1.43 -15.85
CA THR A 279 -18.54 -2.60 -16.59
C THR A 279 -17.76 -2.16 -17.83
N GLY A 280 -16.69 -2.88 -18.19
CA GLY A 280 -15.78 -2.45 -19.26
C GLY A 280 -16.34 -2.54 -20.69
N ASP A 281 -17.54 -3.11 -20.86
CA ASP A 281 -18.32 -3.10 -22.09
C ASP A 281 -19.06 -1.77 -22.33
N ARG A 282 -19.21 -0.93 -21.29
CA ARG A 282 -19.84 0.38 -21.41
C ARG A 282 -18.84 1.44 -21.86
N THR A 283 -19.34 2.42 -22.62
CA THR A 283 -18.55 3.56 -23.12
C THR A 283 -19.13 4.92 -22.76
N GLU A 284 -20.26 4.94 -22.05
CA GLU A 284 -20.97 6.16 -21.65
C GLU A 284 -21.65 6.02 -20.28
N TYR A 285 -21.81 7.15 -19.60
CA TYR A 285 -22.50 7.26 -18.31
C TYR A 285 -23.14 8.64 -18.16
N LEU A 286 -24.38 8.69 -17.69
CA LEU A 286 -25.10 9.92 -17.43
C LEU A 286 -25.10 10.23 -15.94
N LEU A 287 -24.44 11.32 -15.54
CA LEU A 287 -24.60 11.88 -14.20
C LEU A 287 -25.89 12.70 -14.15
N THR A 288 -26.67 12.48 -13.09
CA THR A 288 -27.94 13.17 -12.82
C THR A 288 -27.97 13.71 -11.39
N ALA A 289 -28.89 14.62 -11.09
CA ALA A 289 -29.04 15.24 -9.77
C ALA A 289 -27.78 16.02 -9.33
N LEU A 290 -27.12 16.69 -10.29
CA LEU A 290 -26.01 17.60 -10.02
C LEU A 290 -26.53 19.00 -9.67
N GLU A 291 -25.72 19.76 -8.95
CA GLU A 291 -26.05 21.15 -8.65
C GLU A 291 -25.83 22.05 -9.87
N PRO A 292 -26.77 22.95 -10.20
CA PRO A 292 -26.59 23.92 -11.27
C PRO A 292 -25.37 24.83 -11.07
N GLU A 293 -24.81 25.31 -12.17
CA GLU A 293 -23.70 26.29 -12.18
C GLU A 293 -22.54 25.89 -11.24
N SER A 294 -22.22 24.58 -11.19
CA SER A 294 -21.22 24.04 -10.28
C SER A 294 -20.10 23.32 -11.04
N PRO A 295 -18.83 23.58 -10.70
CA PRO A 295 -17.70 22.87 -11.28
C PRO A 295 -17.58 21.47 -10.69
N TYR A 296 -17.35 20.46 -11.53
CA TYR A 296 -17.15 19.07 -11.17
C TYR A 296 -15.85 18.53 -11.75
N ARG A 297 -15.13 17.75 -10.95
CA ARG A 297 -14.00 16.94 -11.39
C ARG A 297 -14.43 15.49 -11.50
N ILE A 298 -14.30 14.92 -12.69
CA ILE A 298 -14.69 13.54 -13.02
C ILE A 298 -13.43 12.74 -13.32
N CYS A 299 -13.25 11.59 -12.68
CA CYS A 299 -12.08 10.74 -12.84
C CYS A 299 -12.47 9.30 -13.16
N MET A 300 -11.69 8.64 -14.02
CA MET A 300 -11.82 7.21 -14.32
C MET A 300 -10.52 6.46 -14.05
N VAL A 301 -10.63 5.28 -13.44
CA VAL A 301 -9.51 4.39 -13.11
C VAL A 301 -9.82 2.98 -13.60
N PRO A 302 -8.91 2.32 -14.33
CA PRO A 302 -9.06 0.91 -14.69
C PRO A 302 -9.03 0.02 -13.45
N MET A 303 -9.99 -0.90 -13.35
CA MET A 303 -10.01 -1.94 -12.31
C MET A 303 -9.72 -3.27 -12.99
N GLU A 304 -8.50 -3.80 -12.84
CA GLU A 304 -8.16 -5.07 -13.49
C GLU A 304 -7.60 -6.14 -12.56
N THR A 305 -8.13 -7.35 -12.76
CA THR A 305 -7.89 -8.60 -12.04
C THR A 305 -7.08 -9.61 -12.87
N SER A 306 -6.36 -9.17 -13.92
CA SER A 306 -5.74 -10.11 -14.86
C SER A 306 -4.43 -9.59 -15.48
N ASN A 307 -3.31 -9.90 -14.81
CA ASN A 307 -2.00 -10.32 -15.37
C ASN A 307 -1.39 -9.69 -16.64
N ILE A 308 -1.78 -8.49 -17.09
CA ILE A 308 -1.09 -7.81 -18.18
C ILE A 308 -0.64 -6.42 -17.74
N TYR A 309 0.64 -6.14 -17.96
CA TYR A 309 1.35 -4.93 -17.61
C TYR A 309 0.61 -3.66 -18.06
N LEU A 310 -0.05 -2.98 -17.12
CA LEU A 310 -0.47 -1.59 -17.27
C LEU A 310 0.27 -0.78 -16.21
N SER A 311 1.32 -0.09 -16.65
CA SER A 311 2.27 0.67 -15.82
C SER A 311 1.73 2.02 -15.35
N ASP A 312 0.43 2.29 -15.45
CA ASP A 312 -0.13 3.59 -15.12
C ASP A 312 -1.58 3.46 -14.61
N GLU A 313 -1.73 3.22 -13.30
CA GLU A 313 -2.99 3.37 -12.57
C GLU A 313 -3.28 4.86 -12.24
N THR A 314 -2.70 5.81 -12.98
CA THR A 314 -3.01 7.22 -12.78
C THR A 314 -4.46 7.49 -13.18
N PRO A 315 -5.29 8.09 -12.30
CA PRO A 315 -6.66 8.42 -12.64
C PRO A 315 -6.68 9.43 -13.77
N VAL A 316 -7.39 9.10 -14.85
CA VAL A 316 -7.63 10.05 -15.93
C VAL A 316 -8.80 10.93 -15.51
N CYS A 317 -8.50 12.20 -15.21
CA CYS A 317 -9.48 13.16 -14.74
C CYS A 317 -9.76 14.26 -15.79
N ILE A 318 -10.99 14.78 -15.76
CA ILE A 318 -11.44 15.93 -16.53
C ILE A 318 -12.31 16.83 -15.65
N GLU A 319 -12.19 18.13 -15.84
CA GLU A 319 -12.99 19.14 -15.14
C GLU A 319 -14.04 19.69 -16.11
N THR A 320 -15.25 19.91 -15.60
CA THR A 320 -16.39 20.42 -16.36
C THR A 320 -17.34 21.16 -15.44
N GLU A 321 -18.24 21.96 -16.01
CA GLU A 321 -19.24 22.71 -15.27
C GLU A 321 -20.63 22.35 -15.80
N THR A 322 -21.63 22.31 -14.91
CA THR A 322 -23.04 22.16 -15.30
C THR A 322 -23.56 23.44 -15.97
N ALA A 323 -24.48 23.30 -16.93
CA ALA A 323 -25.00 24.45 -17.67
C ALA A 323 -25.65 25.50 -16.75
N PRO A 324 -25.55 26.80 -17.09
CA PRO A 324 -26.17 27.86 -16.31
C PRO A 324 -27.69 27.78 -16.39
N LEU A 325 -28.36 28.20 -15.31
CA LEU A 325 -29.80 28.42 -15.29
C LEU A 325 -30.15 29.49 -16.33
N LYS A 326 -30.85 29.11 -17.42
CA LYS A 326 -31.39 30.10 -18.36
C LYS A 326 -32.46 30.93 -17.64
N MET A 327 -32.11 32.14 -17.18
CA MET A 327 -33.09 33.15 -16.80
C MET A 327 -33.92 33.51 -18.04
N HIS A 328 -35.21 33.19 -18.01
CA HIS A 328 -36.17 33.83 -18.90
C HIS A 328 -36.21 35.32 -18.54
N ASN A 329 -35.71 36.17 -19.42
CA ASN A 329 -36.02 37.59 -19.39
C ASN A 329 -37.53 37.72 -19.66
N PRO A 330 -38.35 38.23 -18.73
CA PRO A 330 -39.71 38.62 -19.07
C PRO A 330 -39.61 39.74 -20.10
N THR A 331 -40.19 39.51 -21.27
CA THR A 331 -40.34 40.53 -22.31
C THR A 331 -41.15 41.68 -21.73
N THR A 332 -40.51 42.83 -21.56
CA THR A 332 -41.14 44.10 -21.25
C THR A 332 -42.25 44.35 -22.28
N THR A 333 -43.49 44.45 -21.84
CA THR A 333 -44.60 44.98 -22.64
C THR A 333 -45.21 46.15 -21.89
#